data_AF-A0A9W5YI90-F1
#
_entry.id   AF-A0A9W5YI90-F1
#
_cell.length_a   1.000
_cell.length_b   1.000
_cell.length_c   1.000
_cell.angle_alpha   90.00
_cell.angle_beta   90.00
_cell.angle_gamma   90.00
#
_symmetry.space_group_name_H-M   'P 1'
#
loop_
_entity.id
_entity.type
_entity.pdbx_description
1 polymer ?
#
loop_
_entity_poly.entity_id
_entity_poly.type
_entity_poly.pdbx_seq_one_letter_code
_entity_poly.pdbx_strand_id
1 'polypeptide(L)'
;MLLINQPRSSALRLFLLVLLFSTANAHSWIEQLLAIAANGTFVGSPGYARGNVHRTVPGFSDTTMTYLIPPNDRANQSLILPTDKMCKSTQRTRNQTDGSPRLQATAGSPIALRYQENGHVTLPWNQPGKPKNRGTIYVYGTTDPKEDENFLDVFNSWTRDGTGGDKRGVLLSQQNFDDGRCYQINKGNISEHRQVVYPHVADQVMGADLWCQQDIALPSSAPSGKPYTLYWVWNWPTAPGVDPSLPNGKQEIYTTCIDVDVVDSPTTYTHVQEGYVEGQSLDSAAIPSEFAEVMGSSTDSKEAGGSSAPFSSTPAPMPAPTSVTPFRVLTLTTVITEHIPAQPSSTA
;
A
#
# COMPACT_ATOMS: atom_id res chain seq x y z
N MET A 1 -33.80 -35.84 -45.58
CA MET A 1 -34.53 -34.70 -44.99
C MET A 1 -34.50 -34.91 -43.48
N LEU A 2 -33.52 -34.34 -42.75
CA LEU A 2 -33.66 -33.11 -41.93
C LEU A 2 -34.95 -33.14 -41.08
N LEU A 3 -34.95 -33.00 -39.74
CA LEU A 3 -34.12 -32.14 -38.88
C LEU A 3 -33.91 -32.76 -37.48
N ILE A 4 -32.69 -32.58 -36.97
CA ILE A 4 -32.35 -32.64 -35.54
C ILE A 4 -32.75 -31.28 -34.95
N ASN A 5 -33.63 -31.26 -33.96
CA ASN A 5 -34.02 -30.05 -33.24
C ASN A 5 -33.38 -30.07 -31.85
N GLN A 6 -32.28 -29.34 -31.67
CA GLN A 6 -31.71 -29.04 -30.34
C GLN A 6 -32.10 -27.62 -29.93
N PRO A 7 -32.69 -27.41 -28.73
CA PRO A 7 -32.66 -26.12 -28.08
C PRO A 7 -31.62 -26.17 -26.95
N ARG A 8 -30.33 -26.02 -27.27
CA ARG A 8 -29.25 -25.98 -26.25
C ARG A 8 -28.28 -24.81 -26.39
N SER A 9 -28.63 -23.76 -27.14
CA SER A 9 -27.71 -22.64 -27.38
C SER A 9 -27.94 -21.39 -26.52
N SER A 10 -29.10 -21.23 -25.88
CA SER A 10 -29.43 -19.94 -25.23
C SER A 10 -29.09 -19.90 -23.74
N ALA A 11 -29.24 -21.03 -23.02
CA ALA A 11 -28.90 -21.10 -21.60
C ALA A 11 -27.39 -21.06 -21.33
N LEU A 12 -26.58 -21.66 -22.22
CA LEU A 12 -25.12 -21.65 -22.11
C LEU A 12 -24.51 -20.26 -22.39
N ARG A 13 -25.13 -19.46 -23.27
CA ARG A 13 -24.70 -18.08 -23.55
C ARG A 13 -25.03 -17.13 -22.39
N LEU A 14 -26.15 -17.35 -21.69
CA LEU A 14 -26.52 -16.56 -20.52
C LEU A 14 -25.64 -16.92 -19.31
N PHE A 15 -25.25 -18.19 -19.15
CA PHE A 15 -24.31 -18.63 -18.11
C PHE A 15 -22.85 -18.16 -18.37
N LEU A 16 -22.43 -18.05 -19.64
CA LEU A 16 -21.11 -17.48 -19.98
C LEU A 16 -21.04 -15.96 -19.79
N LEU A 17 -22.16 -15.23 -19.89
CA LEU A 17 -22.16 -13.77 -19.66
C LEU A 17 -22.04 -13.39 -18.18
N VAL A 18 -22.44 -14.28 -17.26
CA VAL A 18 -22.34 -14.04 -15.80
C VAL A 18 -20.92 -14.32 -15.28
N LEU A 19 -20.07 -15.00 -16.06
CA LEU A 19 -18.71 -15.39 -15.66
C LEU A 19 -17.61 -14.38 -16.07
N LEU A 20 -17.94 -13.21 -16.60
CA LEU A 20 -16.94 -12.31 -17.22
C LEU A 20 -16.70 -10.96 -16.56
N PHE A 21 -17.33 -10.64 -15.43
CA PHE A 21 -16.91 -9.48 -14.64
C PHE A 21 -17.10 -9.74 -13.15
N SER A 22 -16.15 -10.45 -12.53
CA SER A 22 -15.81 -10.09 -11.16
C SER A 22 -15.24 -8.67 -11.25
N THR A 23 -16.10 -7.67 -11.13
CA THR A 23 -15.66 -6.32 -10.81
C THR A 23 -14.98 -6.45 -9.46
N ALA A 24 -13.65 -6.54 -9.46
CA ALA A 24 -12.88 -6.41 -8.24
C ALA A 24 -13.22 -5.03 -7.69
N ASN A 25 -14.13 -4.99 -6.71
CA ASN A 25 -14.41 -3.77 -5.98
C ASN A 25 -13.11 -3.45 -5.26
N ALA A 26 -12.55 -2.29 -5.53
CA ALA A 26 -11.27 -1.96 -4.96
C ALA A 26 -11.47 -1.56 -3.50
N HIS A 27 -10.72 -2.20 -2.63
CA HIS A 27 -10.62 -1.87 -1.22
C HIS A 27 -9.48 -2.64 -0.59
N SER A 28 -8.87 -2.02 0.40
CA SER A 28 -7.96 -2.67 1.34
C SER A 28 -7.92 -1.83 2.62
N TRP A 29 -7.52 -2.45 3.72
CA TRP A 29 -7.32 -1.86 5.03
C TRP A 29 -6.35 -2.75 5.81
N ILE A 30 -5.85 -2.25 6.95
CA ILE A 30 -5.04 -3.07 7.85
C ILE A 30 -5.92 -4.10 8.56
N GLU A 31 -5.71 -5.37 8.25
CA GLU A 31 -6.38 -6.52 8.87
C GLU A 31 -5.82 -6.80 10.26
N GLN A 32 -4.50 -6.65 10.42
CA GLN A 32 -3.79 -7.01 11.65
C GLN A 32 -2.44 -6.29 11.75
N LEU A 33 -2.01 -6.03 12.98
CA LEU A 33 -0.66 -5.59 13.31
C LEU A 33 0.04 -6.63 14.18
N LEU A 34 1.33 -6.84 13.94
CA LEU A 34 2.15 -7.76 14.72
C LEU A 34 3.46 -7.11 15.10
N ALA A 35 3.93 -7.41 16.30
CA ALA A 35 5.26 -7.05 16.73
C ALA A 35 6.30 -7.95 16.05
N ILE A 36 7.44 -7.39 15.66
CA ILE A 36 8.55 -8.12 15.06
C ILE A 36 9.70 -8.18 16.07
N ALA A 37 10.26 -9.37 16.28
CA ALA A 37 11.43 -9.56 17.13
C ALA A 37 12.75 -9.33 16.37
N ALA A 38 13.89 -9.27 17.08
CA ALA A 38 15.19 -8.94 16.48
C ALA A 38 15.71 -9.97 15.45
N ASN A 39 15.11 -11.15 15.39
CA ASN A 39 15.37 -12.18 14.39
C ASN A 39 14.39 -12.14 13.19
N GLY A 40 13.43 -11.22 13.18
CA GLY A 40 12.38 -11.12 12.17
C GLY A 40 11.10 -11.94 12.44
N THR A 41 11.02 -12.76 13.49
CA THR A 41 9.76 -13.49 13.79
C THR A 41 8.70 -12.56 14.35
N PHE A 42 7.42 -12.83 14.07
CA PHE A 42 6.33 -12.20 14.80
C PHE A 42 6.24 -12.72 16.23
N VAL A 43 5.94 -11.81 17.17
CA VAL A 43 5.82 -12.10 18.59
C VAL A 43 4.64 -11.38 19.23
N GLY A 44 4.23 -11.84 20.40
CA GLY A 44 3.13 -11.25 21.16
C GLY A 44 1.76 -11.52 20.55
N SER A 45 0.76 -10.80 21.07
CA SER A 45 -0.60 -10.85 20.56
C SER A 45 -0.79 -9.85 19.42
N PRO A 46 -1.60 -10.18 18.41
CA PRO A 46 -1.93 -9.24 17.34
C PRO A 46 -2.69 -8.03 17.85
N GLY A 47 -2.46 -6.89 17.22
CA GLY A 47 -3.26 -5.69 17.35
C GLY A 47 -4.15 -5.42 16.13
N TYR A 48 -5.13 -4.55 16.31
CA TYR A 48 -6.13 -4.26 15.28
C TYR A 48 -6.43 -2.75 15.17
N ALA A 49 -6.93 -2.37 14.00
CA ALA A 49 -7.42 -1.01 13.75
C ALA A 49 -8.58 -0.64 14.68
N ARG A 50 -8.81 0.67 14.85
CA ARG A 50 -9.99 1.17 15.59
C ARG A 50 -11.26 0.60 14.97
N GLY A 51 -12.25 0.27 15.79
CA GLY A 51 -13.54 -0.21 15.30
C GLY A 51 -13.45 -1.44 14.39
N ASN A 52 -12.41 -2.28 14.55
CA ASN A 52 -12.21 -3.48 13.74
C ASN A 52 -13.42 -4.42 13.81
N VAL A 53 -13.72 -5.06 12.68
CA VAL A 53 -14.74 -6.12 12.59
C VAL A 53 -14.10 -7.30 11.86
N HIS A 54 -13.94 -8.42 12.57
CA HIS A 54 -13.32 -9.61 12.00
C HIS A 54 -14.16 -10.20 10.87
N ARG A 55 -13.49 -10.70 9.84
CA ARG A 55 -14.10 -11.40 8.70
C ARG A 55 -14.93 -12.63 9.09
N THR A 56 -14.62 -13.24 10.24
CA THR A 56 -15.29 -14.43 10.78
C THR A 56 -16.61 -14.11 11.51
N VAL A 57 -16.90 -12.83 11.78
CA VAL A 57 -18.14 -12.42 12.45
C VAL A 57 -19.32 -12.57 11.48
N PRO A 58 -20.43 -13.21 11.88
CA PRO A 58 -21.64 -13.30 11.05
C PRO A 58 -22.12 -11.91 10.59
N GLY A 59 -22.35 -11.76 9.29
CA GLY A 59 -22.79 -10.49 8.71
C GLY A 59 -21.66 -9.51 8.38
N PHE A 60 -20.39 -9.93 8.48
CA PHE A 60 -19.28 -9.17 7.95
C PHE A 60 -19.46 -8.86 6.45
N SER A 61 -19.06 -7.65 6.07
CA SER A 61 -18.97 -7.17 4.69
C SER A 61 -17.74 -6.27 4.60
N ASP A 62 -17.03 -6.30 3.47
CA ASP A 62 -15.84 -5.48 3.24
C ASP A 62 -16.13 -3.97 3.43
N THR A 63 -17.37 -3.54 3.14
CA THR A 63 -17.83 -2.16 3.34
C THR A 63 -17.78 -1.70 4.79
N THR A 64 -17.78 -2.64 5.74
CA THR A 64 -17.73 -2.34 7.18
C THR A 64 -16.39 -1.72 7.57
N MET A 65 -15.30 -2.17 6.93
CA MET A 65 -13.94 -1.70 7.19
C MET A 65 -13.42 -0.74 6.12
N THR A 66 -13.91 -0.84 4.88
CA THR A 66 -13.48 0.01 3.78
C THR A 66 -13.76 1.49 4.05
N TYR A 67 -12.75 2.34 3.88
CA TYR A 67 -12.91 3.78 3.81
C TYR A 67 -12.16 4.34 2.61
N LEU A 68 -12.91 4.88 1.66
CA LEU A 68 -12.44 5.36 0.37
C LEU A 68 -12.57 6.88 0.28
N ILE A 69 -11.51 7.52 -0.18
CA ILE A 69 -11.38 8.96 -0.42
C ILE A 69 -10.95 9.19 -1.87
N PRO A 70 -11.68 10.01 -2.66
CA PRO A 70 -13.05 10.47 -2.45
C PRO A 70 -14.05 9.31 -2.39
N PRO A 71 -15.19 9.44 -1.67
CA PRO A 71 -16.22 8.41 -1.67
C PRO A 71 -16.85 8.24 -3.07
N ASN A 72 -17.35 7.03 -3.36
CA ASN A 72 -17.84 6.65 -4.69
C ASN A 72 -19.02 7.52 -5.20
N ASP A 73 -19.79 8.10 -4.30
CA ASP A 73 -20.94 8.96 -4.60
C ASP A 73 -20.53 10.42 -4.91
N ARG A 74 -19.23 10.75 -4.84
CA ARG A 74 -18.73 12.07 -5.22
C ARG A 74 -18.88 12.31 -6.72
N ALA A 75 -19.52 13.43 -7.07
CA ALA A 75 -19.70 13.85 -8.46
C ALA A 75 -18.38 14.01 -9.24
N ASN A 76 -17.33 14.54 -8.60
CA ASN A 76 -16.00 14.64 -9.19
C ASN A 76 -15.02 13.71 -8.45
N GLN A 77 -14.85 12.48 -8.96
CA GLN A 77 -13.93 11.48 -8.39
C GLN A 77 -12.45 11.81 -8.61
N SER A 78 -12.11 12.85 -9.38
CA SER A 78 -10.73 13.29 -9.57
C SER A 78 -10.28 14.31 -8.51
N LEU A 79 -11.16 14.70 -7.58
CA LEU A 79 -10.92 15.74 -6.58
C LEU A 79 -11.00 15.20 -5.15
N ILE A 80 -9.99 15.51 -4.34
CA ILE A 80 -9.99 15.37 -2.88
C ILE A 80 -10.34 16.73 -2.28
N LEU A 81 -11.24 16.76 -1.31
CA LEU A 81 -11.73 17.98 -0.68
C LEU A 81 -10.99 18.23 0.65
N PRO A 82 -10.79 19.48 1.07
CA PRO A 82 -10.24 19.80 2.39
C PRO A 82 -11.06 19.25 3.56
N THR A 83 -12.34 18.94 3.34
CA THR A 83 -13.24 18.36 4.34
C THR A 83 -13.20 16.83 4.39
N ASP A 84 -12.47 16.18 3.48
CA ASP A 84 -12.26 14.73 3.55
C ASP A 84 -11.51 14.37 4.82
N LYS A 85 -12.03 13.40 5.56
CA LYS A 85 -11.46 12.99 6.84
C LYS A 85 -10.40 11.92 6.61
N MET A 86 -9.37 11.92 7.45
CA MET A 86 -8.35 10.88 7.44
C MET A 86 -8.93 9.54 7.91
N CYS A 87 -9.78 9.57 8.93
CA CYS A 87 -10.36 8.37 9.52
C CYS A 87 -11.83 8.15 9.13
N LYS A 88 -12.17 6.89 8.87
CA LYS A 88 -13.56 6.42 8.77
C LYS A 88 -14.32 6.85 10.02
N SER A 89 -15.63 7.12 9.91
CA SER A 89 -16.46 7.52 11.05
C SER A 89 -16.33 6.58 12.27
N THR A 90 -16.23 5.27 12.04
CA THR A 90 -16.05 4.24 13.08
C THR A 90 -14.61 4.16 13.64
N GLN A 91 -13.68 4.96 13.12
CA GLN A 91 -12.26 4.98 13.46
C GLN A 91 -11.78 6.36 13.94
N ARG A 92 -12.69 7.33 14.11
CA ARG A 92 -12.35 8.70 14.52
C ARG A 92 -11.97 8.80 15.99
N THR A 93 -12.65 8.04 16.84
CA THR A 93 -12.32 7.94 18.26
C THR A 93 -11.35 6.79 18.50
N ARG A 94 -10.55 6.89 19.56
CA ARG A 94 -9.56 5.85 19.96
C ARG A 94 -10.21 4.61 20.61
N ASN A 95 -11.46 4.28 20.26
CA ASN A 95 -12.15 3.14 20.84
C ASN A 95 -11.80 1.85 20.09
N GLN A 96 -11.51 0.79 20.85
CA GLN A 96 -11.34 -0.55 20.30
C GLN A 96 -12.64 -1.34 20.35
N THR A 97 -12.82 -2.21 19.36
CA THR A 97 -13.87 -3.23 19.41
C THR A 97 -13.45 -4.32 20.38
N ASP A 98 -14.39 -4.85 21.16
CA ASP A 98 -14.13 -6.00 22.02
C ASP A 98 -13.55 -7.18 21.22
N GLY A 99 -12.47 -7.79 21.72
CA GLY A 99 -11.75 -8.86 21.02
C GLY A 99 -10.73 -8.37 19.97
N SER A 100 -10.66 -7.06 19.71
CA SER A 100 -9.69 -6.42 18.81
C SER A 100 -8.79 -5.45 19.58
N PRO A 101 -7.84 -5.94 20.40
CA PRO A 101 -6.98 -5.07 21.19
C PRO A 101 -6.03 -4.23 20.31
N ARG A 102 -5.47 -3.17 20.88
CA ARG A 102 -4.30 -2.47 20.30
C ARG A 102 -3.07 -3.38 20.38
N LEU A 103 -2.16 -3.21 19.43
CA LEU A 103 -0.86 -3.86 19.50
C LEU A 103 -0.08 -3.30 20.70
N GLN A 104 0.63 -4.17 21.41
CA GLN A 104 1.61 -3.77 22.43
C GLN A 104 3.01 -3.85 21.82
N ALA A 105 3.76 -2.75 21.81
CA ALA A 105 5.10 -2.69 21.23
C ALA A 105 5.99 -1.68 21.97
N THR A 106 7.31 -1.81 21.86
CA THR A 106 8.25 -0.84 22.45
C THR A 106 8.57 0.28 21.47
N ALA A 107 8.96 1.44 22.01
CA ALA A 107 9.53 2.51 21.20
C ALA A 107 10.73 1.99 20.39
N GLY A 108 10.83 2.36 19.12
CA GLY A 108 11.90 1.91 18.23
C GLY A 108 11.73 0.49 17.67
N SER A 109 10.75 -0.30 18.16
CA SER A 109 10.60 -1.68 17.69
C SER A 109 9.96 -1.74 16.30
N PRO A 110 10.38 -2.73 15.49
CA PRO A 110 9.72 -3.05 14.23
C PRO A 110 8.35 -3.68 14.47
N ILE A 111 7.36 -3.28 13.67
CA ILE A 111 6.03 -3.86 13.63
C ILE A 111 5.62 -4.12 12.17
N ALA A 112 4.86 -5.18 11.94
CA ALA A 112 4.26 -5.52 10.65
C ALA A 112 2.82 -5.02 10.59
N LEU A 113 2.46 -4.35 9.49
CA LEU A 113 1.09 -3.96 9.17
C LEU A 113 0.63 -4.85 8.01
N ARG A 114 -0.36 -5.71 8.25
CA ARG A 114 -0.80 -6.72 7.28
C ARG A 114 -2.16 -6.38 6.69
N TYR A 115 -2.32 -6.60 5.39
CA TYR A 115 -3.51 -6.23 4.62
C TYR A 115 -3.75 -7.20 3.46
N GLN A 116 -4.99 -7.27 2.98
CA GLN A 116 -5.34 -8.10 1.82
C GLN A 116 -5.18 -7.35 0.51
N GLU A 117 -4.67 -8.07 -0.49
CA GLU A 117 -4.45 -7.53 -1.83
C GLU A 117 -5.72 -7.48 -2.68
N ASN A 118 -6.72 -8.31 -2.39
CA ASN A 118 -8.06 -8.30 -2.99
C ASN A 118 -8.08 -8.28 -4.55
N GLY A 119 -7.08 -8.92 -5.17
CA GLY A 119 -6.88 -9.01 -6.61
C GLY A 119 -6.16 -7.81 -7.24
N HIS A 120 -5.82 -6.77 -6.46
CA HIS A 120 -5.11 -5.60 -6.95
C HIS A 120 -3.69 -5.91 -7.38
N VAL A 121 -3.04 -6.88 -6.75
CA VAL A 121 -1.67 -7.31 -7.01
C VAL A 121 -1.63 -8.42 -8.04
N THR A 122 -2.44 -9.46 -7.89
CA THR A 122 -2.35 -10.65 -8.75
C THR A 122 -3.14 -10.53 -10.04
N LEU A 123 -4.09 -9.60 -10.15
CA LEU A 123 -4.87 -9.31 -11.34
C LEU A 123 -4.73 -7.84 -11.78
N PRO A 124 -3.49 -7.35 -12.00
CA PRO A 124 -3.22 -5.92 -12.13
C PRO A 124 -3.83 -5.30 -13.40
N TRP A 125 -4.16 -6.14 -14.38
CA TRP A 125 -4.69 -5.78 -15.69
C TRP A 125 -6.20 -5.55 -15.70
N ASN A 126 -6.92 -5.90 -14.63
CA ASN A 126 -8.37 -5.75 -14.55
C ASN A 126 -8.83 -4.30 -14.56
N GLN A 127 -7.95 -3.36 -14.19
CA GLN A 127 -8.24 -1.94 -14.14
C GLN A 127 -7.16 -1.17 -14.90
N PRO A 128 -7.48 -0.63 -16.09
CA PRO A 128 -6.52 0.15 -16.87
C PRO A 128 -6.16 1.47 -16.15
N GLY A 129 -4.96 1.98 -16.41
CA GLY A 129 -4.50 3.27 -15.86
C GLY A 129 -4.05 3.24 -14.41
N LYS A 130 -4.04 2.07 -13.75
CA LYS A 130 -3.51 1.92 -12.38
C LYS A 130 -1.99 2.04 -12.32
N PRO A 131 -1.44 2.57 -11.21
CA PRO A 131 0.00 2.76 -11.05
C PRO A 131 0.76 1.42 -11.03
N LYS A 132 2.05 1.52 -11.37
CA LYS A 132 3.02 0.43 -11.13
C LYS A 132 3.07 0.06 -9.66
N ASN A 133 3.45 -1.19 -9.37
CA ASN A 133 3.51 -1.76 -8.01
C ASN A 133 2.24 -1.56 -7.18
N ARG A 134 1.12 -1.31 -7.88
CA ARG A 134 -0.23 -1.19 -7.35
C ARG A 134 -0.41 -0.06 -6.36
N GLY A 135 0.34 1.02 -6.59
CA GLY A 135 0.23 2.25 -5.81
C GLY A 135 1.20 2.26 -4.65
N THR A 136 1.09 3.32 -3.87
CA THR A 136 2.03 3.62 -2.80
C THR A 136 1.28 3.66 -1.48
N ILE A 137 1.80 2.96 -0.49
CA ILE A 137 1.35 3.04 0.88
C ILE A 137 2.22 4.04 1.63
N TYR A 138 1.57 4.89 2.43
CA TYR A 138 2.19 5.81 3.36
C TYR A 138 1.70 5.47 4.77
N VAL A 139 2.62 5.47 5.73
CA VAL A 139 2.24 5.36 7.15
C VAL A 139 2.69 6.62 7.86
N TYR A 140 1.73 7.33 8.42
CA TYR A 140 1.99 8.51 9.26
C TYR A 140 1.81 8.16 10.73
N GLY A 141 2.53 8.85 11.61
CA GLY A 141 2.53 8.61 13.05
C GLY A 141 2.37 9.88 13.88
N THR A 142 1.63 9.82 14.98
CA THR A 142 1.50 10.94 15.93
C THR A 142 1.14 10.49 17.35
N THR A 143 1.55 11.27 18.35
CA THR A 143 1.05 11.16 19.74
C THR A 143 -0.16 12.04 20.02
N ASP A 144 -0.51 12.94 19.10
CA ASP A 144 -1.52 13.99 19.27
C ASP A 144 -2.51 14.00 18.07
N PRO A 145 -3.28 12.92 17.86
CA PRO A 145 -4.24 12.84 16.78
C PRO A 145 -5.48 13.71 17.06
N LYS A 146 -6.15 14.15 16.00
CA LYS A 146 -7.48 14.77 16.09
C LYS A 146 -8.56 13.75 15.74
N GLU A 147 -9.71 13.82 16.41
CA GLU A 147 -10.85 12.96 16.05
C GLU A 147 -11.42 13.29 14.66
N ASP A 148 -11.35 14.56 14.27
CA ASP A 148 -11.83 15.08 12.99
C ASP A 148 -10.69 15.44 12.03
N GLU A 149 -9.54 14.77 12.15
CA GLU A 149 -8.36 14.96 11.30
C GLU A 149 -8.73 14.95 9.81
N ASN A 150 -8.38 16.01 9.08
CA ASN A 150 -8.60 16.06 7.64
C ASN A 150 -7.47 15.32 6.92
N PHE A 151 -7.81 14.67 5.81
CA PHE A 151 -6.87 13.91 5.01
C PHE A 151 -5.73 14.78 4.48
N LEU A 152 -6.03 15.97 3.94
CA LEU A 152 -5.03 16.87 3.35
C LEU A 152 -4.15 17.59 4.39
N ASP A 153 -4.55 17.63 5.66
CA ASP A 153 -3.72 18.19 6.74
C ASP A 153 -2.54 17.25 7.08
N VAL A 154 -2.65 15.97 6.70
CA VAL A 154 -1.65 14.92 6.97
C VAL A 154 -0.98 14.43 5.69
N PHE A 155 -1.76 13.95 4.71
CA PHE A 155 -1.25 13.33 3.49
C PHE A 155 -0.48 14.35 2.64
N ASN A 156 0.78 14.03 2.32
CA ASN A 156 1.77 14.93 1.70
C ASN A 156 2.10 16.22 2.48
N SER A 157 1.50 16.44 3.66
CA SER A 157 1.78 17.59 4.53
C SER A 157 2.78 17.23 5.62
N TRP A 158 2.64 16.08 6.27
CA TRP A 158 3.59 15.59 7.27
C TRP A 158 4.82 14.97 6.62
N THR A 159 6.00 15.34 7.12
CA THR A 159 7.31 14.94 6.58
C THR A 159 8.04 14.01 7.55
N ARG A 160 9.06 13.29 7.05
CA ARG A 160 9.84 12.34 7.88
C ARG A 160 10.56 13.01 9.05
N ASP A 161 11.03 14.24 8.85
CA ASP A 161 11.72 15.06 9.86
C ASP A 161 10.78 15.77 10.84
N GLY A 162 9.45 15.61 10.69
CA GLY A 162 8.44 16.21 11.56
C GLY A 162 8.29 17.72 11.44
N THR A 163 8.85 18.34 10.39
CA THR A 163 8.78 19.79 10.20
C THR A 163 7.59 20.24 9.34
N GLY A 164 7.00 19.32 8.58
CA GLY A 164 5.87 19.55 7.69
C GLY A 164 4.51 19.65 8.38
N GLY A 165 3.55 20.22 7.65
CA GLY A 165 2.18 20.43 8.11
C GLY A 165 2.13 21.23 9.42
N ASP A 166 1.36 20.74 10.39
CA ASP A 166 1.24 21.34 11.71
C ASP A 166 2.19 20.76 12.76
N LYS A 167 3.19 19.96 12.33
CA LYS A 167 4.27 19.41 13.16
C LYS A 167 3.83 18.48 14.30
N ARG A 168 2.58 18.02 14.30
CA ARG A 168 2.08 17.04 15.29
C ARG A 168 2.49 15.62 14.99
N GLY A 169 2.96 15.33 13.78
CA GLY A 169 3.32 13.98 13.40
C GLY A 169 4.35 13.92 12.28
N VAL A 170 4.63 12.70 11.87
CA VAL A 170 5.72 12.37 10.95
C VAL A 170 5.24 11.37 9.90
N LEU A 171 5.90 11.36 8.75
CA LEU A 171 5.86 10.22 7.82
C LEU A 171 6.84 9.15 8.33
N LEU A 172 6.34 7.96 8.66
CA LEU A 172 7.16 6.84 9.14
C LEU A 172 7.70 5.98 8.00
N SER A 173 6.85 5.67 7.02
CA SER A 173 7.22 4.79 5.91
C SER A 173 6.47 5.15 4.63
N GLN A 174 7.10 4.87 3.50
CA GLN A 174 6.51 4.97 2.17
C GLN A 174 6.99 3.77 1.35
N GLN A 175 6.09 2.87 0.98
CA GLN A 175 6.42 1.61 0.28
C GLN A 175 5.39 1.32 -0.82
N ASN A 176 5.67 0.34 -1.68
CA ASN A 176 4.69 -0.13 -2.66
C ASN A 176 3.57 -0.90 -1.96
N PHE A 177 2.36 -0.92 -2.53
CA PHE A 177 1.29 -1.80 -2.05
C PHE A 177 1.56 -3.27 -2.37
N ASP A 178 2.19 -3.53 -3.51
CA ASP A 178 2.72 -4.86 -3.82
C ASP A 178 4.06 -5.08 -3.11
N ASP A 179 4.06 -5.90 -2.06
CA ASP A 179 5.26 -6.29 -1.29
C ASP A 179 6.16 -7.32 -2.01
N GLY A 180 5.75 -7.78 -3.20
CA GLY A 180 6.47 -8.74 -4.02
C GLY A 180 6.27 -10.20 -3.64
N ARG A 181 5.52 -10.50 -2.57
CA ARG A 181 5.31 -11.85 -2.03
C ARG A 181 3.85 -12.26 -1.94
N CYS A 182 2.99 -11.35 -1.50
CA CYS A 182 1.59 -11.63 -1.24
C CYS A 182 0.80 -12.03 -2.49
N TYR A 183 -0.30 -12.73 -2.29
CA TYR A 183 -1.20 -13.10 -3.38
C TYR A 183 -2.58 -13.48 -2.86
N GLN A 184 -3.60 -13.12 -3.61
CA GLN A 184 -4.90 -13.78 -3.60
C GLN A 184 -4.82 -14.98 -4.56
N ILE A 185 -5.35 -16.13 -4.15
CA ILE A 185 -5.45 -17.31 -5.02
C ILE A 185 -6.41 -17.01 -6.18
N ASN A 186 -5.88 -17.10 -7.39
CA ASN A 186 -6.64 -17.08 -8.64
C ASN A 186 -5.82 -17.71 -9.78
N LYS A 187 -6.36 -17.64 -11.00
CA LYS A 187 -5.74 -18.21 -12.22
C LYS A 187 -4.84 -17.22 -12.98
N GLY A 188 -4.53 -16.08 -12.38
CA GLY A 188 -3.59 -15.11 -12.92
C GLY A 188 -2.15 -15.60 -12.76
N ASN A 189 -1.32 -15.33 -13.76
CA ASN A 189 0.09 -15.76 -13.79
C ASN A 189 0.90 -15.29 -12.56
N ILE A 190 0.62 -14.10 -12.02
CA ILE A 190 1.27 -13.60 -10.81
C ILE A 190 0.89 -14.45 -9.60
N SER A 191 -0.40 -14.76 -9.43
CA SER A 191 -0.88 -15.62 -8.34
C SER A 191 -0.28 -17.01 -8.42
N GLU A 192 -0.36 -17.67 -9.58
CA GLU A 192 0.17 -19.03 -9.78
C GLU A 192 1.69 -19.08 -9.55
N HIS A 193 2.44 -18.07 -10.01
CA HIS A 193 3.87 -17.99 -9.76
C HIS A 193 4.19 -17.79 -8.27
N ARG A 194 3.51 -16.86 -7.59
CA ARG A 194 3.77 -16.57 -6.17
C ARG A 194 3.35 -17.71 -5.25
N GLN A 195 2.30 -18.46 -5.58
CA GLN A 195 1.94 -19.69 -4.86
C GLN A 195 3.08 -20.73 -4.87
N VAL A 196 3.86 -20.79 -5.95
CA VAL A 196 5.02 -21.70 -6.06
C VAL A 196 6.23 -21.16 -5.29
N VAL A 197 6.51 -19.86 -5.42
CA VAL A 197 7.72 -19.24 -4.81
C VAL A 197 7.54 -18.97 -3.31
N TYR A 198 6.32 -18.66 -2.90
CA TYR A 198 5.94 -18.25 -1.54
C TYR A 198 4.77 -19.12 -1.04
N PRO A 199 4.98 -20.43 -0.84
CA PRO A 199 3.90 -21.34 -0.48
C PRO A 199 3.32 -20.98 0.89
N HIS A 200 1.99 -20.87 0.94
CA HIS A 200 1.21 -20.66 2.15
C HIS A 200 0.24 -21.83 2.34
N VAL A 201 0.06 -22.29 3.58
CA VAL A 201 -0.91 -23.32 3.93
C VAL A 201 -2.11 -22.62 4.54
N ALA A 202 -3.28 -22.82 3.94
CA ALA A 202 -4.48 -22.12 4.35
C ALA A 202 -4.76 -22.24 5.85
N ASP A 203 -5.04 -21.10 6.49
CA ASP A 203 -5.31 -21.00 7.92
C ASP A 203 -6.58 -20.19 8.23
N GLN A 204 -6.93 -20.06 9.52
CA GLN A 204 -8.14 -19.36 9.95
C GLN A 204 -8.04 -17.83 9.87
N VAL A 205 -6.84 -17.29 9.83
CA VAL A 205 -6.56 -15.85 9.82
C VAL A 205 -6.58 -15.35 8.39
N MET A 206 -5.74 -15.91 7.52
CA MET A 206 -5.55 -15.45 6.15
C MET A 206 -6.42 -16.17 5.12
N GLY A 207 -7.06 -17.27 5.51
CA GLY A 207 -7.72 -18.14 4.54
C GLY A 207 -6.66 -18.84 3.69
N ALA A 208 -6.88 -18.94 2.39
CA ALA A 208 -5.91 -19.57 1.48
C ALA A 208 -4.97 -18.55 0.81
N ASP A 209 -5.21 -17.26 1.02
CA ASP A 209 -4.40 -16.18 0.44
C ASP A 209 -3.20 -15.89 1.33
N LEU A 210 -2.12 -15.38 0.74
CA LEU A 210 -1.01 -14.81 1.51
C LEU A 210 -1.20 -13.30 1.58
N TRP A 211 -1.42 -12.77 2.78
CA TRP A 211 -1.60 -11.33 3.00
C TRP A 211 -0.35 -10.53 2.66
N CYS A 212 -0.55 -9.31 2.18
CA CYS A 212 0.52 -8.35 2.02
C CYS A 212 0.92 -7.73 3.35
N GLN A 213 2.10 -7.14 3.34
CA GLN A 213 2.72 -6.57 4.52
C GLN A 213 3.42 -5.25 4.22
N GLN A 214 3.59 -4.46 5.27
CA GLN A 214 4.49 -3.33 5.34
C GLN A 214 5.11 -3.32 6.75
N ASP A 215 6.41 -3.45 6.83
CA ASP A 215 7.15 -3.34 8.09
C ASP A 215 7.55 -1.87 8.34
N ILE A 216 7.35 -1.39 9.57
CA ILE A 216 7.76 -0.04 10.01
C ILE A 216 8.42 -0.12 11.39
N ALA A 217 9.25 0.87 11.74
CA ALA A 217 9.62 1.12 13.13
C ALA A 217 8.70 2.16 13.75
N LEU A 218 8.28 1.92 14.99
CA LEU A 218 7.80 3.01 15.83
C LEU A 218 8.96 3.96 16.13
N PRO A 219 8.73 5.28 16.28
CA PRO A 219 9.80 6.19 16.68
C PRO A 219 10.45 5.75 18.00
N SER A 220 11.77 5.82 18.09
CA SER A 220 12.50 5.55 19.34
C SER A 220 12.17 6.56 20.45
N SER A 221 11.67 7.73 20.07
CA SER A 221 11.17 8.78 20.97
C SER A 221 9.69 8.64 21.32
N ALA A 222 8.99 7.61 20.83
CA ALA A 222 7.59 7.40 21.15
C ALA A 222 7.44 7.16 22.68
N PRO A 223 6.64 7.97 23.39
CA PRO A 223 6.54 7.88 24.83
C PRO A 223 5.73 6.65 25.26
N SER A 224 6.24 5.93 26.25
CA SER A 224 5.52 4.84 26.92
C SER A 224 4.27 5.35 27.67
N GLY A 225 3.27 4.48 27.85
CA GLY A 225 2.11 4.73 28.69
C GLY A 225 0.99 5.54 28.03
N LYS A 226 1.12 5.92 26.75
CA LYS A 226 0.03 6.45 25.94
C LYS A 226 0.02 5.86 24.53
N PRO A 227 -1.16 5.79 23.88
CA PRO A 227 -1.23 5.23 22.53
C PRO A 227 -0.59 6.14 21.50
N TYR A 228 0.16 5.52 20.59
CA TYR A 228 0.71 6.14 19.39
C TYR A 228 -0.20 5.83 18.20
N THR A 229 -0.70 6.87 17.54
CA THR A 229 -1.65 6.71 16.42
C THR A 229 -0.90 6.56 15.11
N LEU A 230 -1.34 5.59 14.30
CA LEU A 230 -0.90 5.37 12.94
C LEU A 230 -2.04 5.68 11.97
N TYR A 231 -1.72 6.38 10.88
CA TYR A 231 -2.59 6.52 9.71
C TYR A 231 -1.95 5.78 8.55
N TRP A 232 -2.54 4.64 8.20
CA TRP A 232 -2.17 3.89 7.00
C TRP A 232 -2.97 4.45 5.82
N VAL A 233 -2.27 4.81 4.73
CA VAL A 233 -2.85 5.44 3.55
C VAL A 233 -2.35 4.73 2.29
N TRP A 234 -3.23 4.05 1.59
CA TRP A 234 -2.94 3.47 0.28
C TRP A 234 -3.45 4.39 -0.82
N ASN A 235 -2.53 5.01 -1.56
CA ASN A 235 -2.83 5.88 -2.70
C ASN A 235 -2.75 5.07 -4.01
N TRP A 236 -3.89 4.88 -4.67
CA TRP A 236 -4.03 4.02 -5.84
C TRP A 236 -4.89 4.62 -6.98
N PRO A 237 -4.49 5.79 -7.49
CA PRO A 237 -5.30 6.54 -8.45
C PRO A 237 -5.37 5.82 -9.81
N THR A 238 -6.33 6.22 -10.64
CA THR A 238 -6.35 5.90 -12.07
C THR A 238 -5.88 7.11 -12.87
N ALA A 239 -4.89 6.91 -13.74
CA ALA A 239 -4.35 7.97 -14.59
C ALA A 239 -5.42 8.51 -15.58
N PRO A 240 -5.43 9.82 -15.87
CA PRO A 240 -6.30 10.41 -16.87
C PRO A 240 -5.96 9.91 -18.28
N GLY A 241 -6.98 9.82 -19.14
CA GLY A 241 -6.83 9.47 -20.55
C GLY A 241 -6.46 8.01 -20.86
N VAL A 242 -6.43 7.11 -19.86
CA VAL A 242 -6.11 5.68 -20.07
C VAL A 242 -7.38 4.82 -20.06
N ASP A 243 -8.24 4.99 -19.06
CA ASP A 243 -9.55 4.34 -19.00
C ASP A 243 -10.59 5.24 -19.69
N PRO A 244 -11.25 4.81 -20.79
CA PRO A 244 -12.25 5.61 -21.48
C PRO A 244 -13.45 5.99 -20.61
N SER A 245 -13.75 5.21 -19.56
CA SER A 245 -14.81 5.52 -18.60
C SER A 245 -14.41 6.58 -17.56
N LEU A 246 -13.10 6.83 -17.42
CA LEU A 246 -12.51 7.81 -16.51
C LEU A 246 -11.58 8.76 -17.27
N PRO A 247 -12.11 9.60 -18.19
CA PRO A 247 -11.27 10.46 -19.04
C PRO A 247 -10.39 11.42 -18.23
N ASN A 248 -10.88 11.88 -17.07
CA ASN A 248 -10.13 12.75 -16.14
C ASN A 248 -9.35 11.97 -15.07
N GLY A 249 -9.29 10.64 -15.18
CA GLY A 249 -8.74 9.78 -14.15
C GLY A 249 -9.62 9.74 -12.89
N LYS A 250 -9.12 9.08 -11.85
CA LYS A 250 -9.81 8.89 -10.57
C LYS A 250 -8.81 8.98 -9.43
N GLN A 251 -9.12 9.77 -8.41
CA GLN A 251 -8.47 9.63 -7.11
C GLN A 251 -9.11 8.44 -6.39
N GLU A 252 -8.28 7.59 -5.81
CA GLU A 252 -8.73 6.38 -5.13
C GLU A 252 -7.74 6.05 -4.03
N ILE A 253 -8.08 6.48 -2.81
CA ILE A 253 -7.24 6.36 -1.63
C ILE A 253 -8.02 5.62 -0.55
N TYR A 254 -7.39 4.62 0.06
CA TYR A 254 -7.93 3.91 1.21
C TYR A 254 -7.14 4.25 2.44
N THR A 255 -7.83 4.45 3.56
CA THR A 255 -7.15 4.75 4.82
C THR A 255 -7.61 3.86 5.95
N THR A 256 -6.73 3.65 6.93
CA THR A 256 -7.04 2.93 8.17
C THR A 256 -6.38 3.64 9.34
N CYS A 257 -7.15 3.95 10.37
CA CYS A 257 -6.65 4.59 11.58
C CYS A 257 -6.51 3.58 12.73
N ILE A 258 -5.32 3.57 13.32
CA ILE A 258 -4.87 2.53 14.25
C ILE A 258 -4.22 3.20 15.45
N ASP A 259 -4.28 2.56 16.61
CA ASP A 259 -3.48 2.95 17.77
C ASP A 259 -2.63 1.77 18.24
N VAL A 260 -1.38 2.05 18.60
CA VAL A 260 -0.44 1.10 19.21
C VAL A 260 -0.16 1.56 20.63
N ASP A 261 -0.27 0.66 21.59
CA ASP A 261 0.12 0.95 22.97
C ASP A 261 1.64 0.78 23.08
N VAL A 262 2.33 1.90 23.33
CA VAL A 262 3.78 1.91 23.52
C VAL A 262 4.09 1.58 24.98
N VAL A 263 4.86 0.51 25.20
CA VAL A 263 5.17 -0.03 26.54
C VAL A 263 6.67 -0.25 26.71
N ASP A 264 7.17 -0.17 27.94
CA ASP A 264 8.61 -0.25 28.24
C ASP A 264 9.18 -1.67 28.11
N SER A 265 8.37 -2.69 28.33
CA SER A 265 8.79 -4.10 28.27
C SER A 265 7.56 -4.98 27.99
N PRO A 266 7.33 -5.39 26.75
CA PRO A 266 6.22 -6.26 26.42
C PRO A 266 6.61 -7.68 26.85
N THR A 267 5.64 -8.43 27.36
CA THR A 267 5.85 -9.71 28.05
C THR A 267 6.48 -10.83 27.21
N THR A 268 6.71 -10.64 25.91
CA THR A 268 7.06 -11.69 24.94
C THR A 268 8.39 -11.49 24.18
N TYR A 269 9.21 -10.47 24.50
CA TYR A 269 10.47 -10.20 23.77
C TYR A 269 11.71 -10.71 24.52
N THR A 270 11.73 -11.99 24.90
CA THR A 270 12.90 -12.61 25.55
C THR A 270 13.91 -13.15 24.53
N HIS A 271 15.18 -12.74 24.70
CA HIS A 271 16.42 -13.37 24.21
C HIS A 271 16.37 -14.16 22.88
N VAL A 272 15.91 -13.54 21.79
CA VAL A 272 16.14 -14.08 20.44
C VAL A 272 17.47 -13.57 19.88
N GLN A 273 18.11 -14.38 19.04
CA GLN A 273 19.32 -13.98 18.32
C GLN A 273 19.05 -12.75 17.45
N GLU A 274 19.94 -11.76 17.45
CA GLU A 274 19.84 -10.63 16.53
C GLU A 274 20.20 -11.04 15.10
N GLY A 275 19.46 -10.48 14.13
CA GLY A 275 19.67 -10.72 12.71
C GLY A 275 18.60 -11.64 12.12
N TYR A 276 18.15 -11.31 10.91
CA TYR A 276 17.07 -12.04 10.26
C TYR A 276 17.42 -13.52 10.06
N VAL A 277 16.56 -14.41 10.54
CA VAL A 277 16.71 -15.86 10.34
C VAL A 277 16.08 -16.25 9.00
N GLU A 278 16.83 -16.87 8.10
CA GLU A 278 16.28 -17.33 6.82
C GLU A 278 15.33 -18.52 6.98
N GLY A 279 14.41 -18.70 6.02
CA GLY A 279 13.49 -19.83 5.99
C GLY A 279 12.38 -19.80 7.04
N GLN A 280 12.16 -18.67 7.71
CA GLN A 280 11.01 -18.45 8.58
C GLN A 280 9.69 -18.58 7.82
N SER A 281 8.62 -18.95 8.52
CA SER A 281 7.28 -19.01 7.93
C SER A 281 6.83 -17.63 7.46
N LEU A 282 6.29 -17.57 6.23
CA LEU A 282 5.71 -16.37 5.65
C LEU A 282 4.50 -15.85 6.45
N ASP A 283 3.88 -16.72 7.24
CA ASP A 283 2.69 -16.40 8.03
C ASP A 283 3.06 -15.68 9.33
N SER A 284 4.30 -15.84 9.77
CA SER A 284 4.76 -15.48 11.11
C SER A 284 6.10 -14.74 11.13
N ALA A 285 6.50 -14.06 10.05
CA ALA A 285 7.76 -13.35 9.99
C ALA A 285 7.73 -12.11 9.09
N ALA A 286 8.65 -11.19 9.40
CA ALA A 286 8.92 -9.97 8.66
C ALA A 286 9.37 -10.25 7.22
N ILE A 287 9.17 -9.28 6.32
CA ILE A 287 9.73 -9.35 4.97
C ILE A 287 11.21 -8.97 5.08
N PRO A 288 12.18 -9.83 4.69
CA PRO A 288 13.60 -9.60 4.91
C PRO A 288 14.11 -8.24 4.44
N SER A 289 13.66 -7.78 3.26
CA SER A 289 14.08 -6.48 2.71
C SER A 289 13.53 -5.31 3.52
N GLU A 290 12.27 -5.39 3.96
CA GLU A 290 11.65 -4.33 4.77
C GLU A 290 12.20 -4.35 6.20
N PHE A 291 12.38 -5.54 6.78
CA PHE A 291 13.06 -5.72 8.06
C PHE A 291 14.46 -5.12 8.06
N ALA A 292 15.25 -5.36 7.00
CA ALA A 292 16.58 -4.78 6.88
C ALA A 292 16.53 -3.25 6.80
N GLU A 293 15.57 -2.67 6.07
CA GLU A 293 15.36 -1.22 6.01
C GLU A 293 15.02 -0.65 7.39
N VAL A 294 14.06 -1.27 8.09
CA VAL A 294 13.61 -0.83 9.41
C VAL A 294 14.74 -0.91 10.43
N MET A 295 15.45 -2.04 10.50
CA MET A 295 16.55 -2.23 11.44
C MET A 295 17.74 -1.32 11.14
N GLY A 296 18.03 -1.05 9.86
CA GLY A 296 19.07 -0.11 9.44
C GLY A 296 18.74 1.34 9.81
N SER A 297 17.48 1.74 9.69
CA SER A 297 17.02 3.08 10.10
C SER A 297 17.05 3.26 11.62
N SER A 298 16.85 2.20 12.41
CA SER A 298 16.94 2.25 13.87
C SER A 298 18.37 2.50 14.37
N THR A 299 19.40 2.02 13.66
CA THR A 299 20.82 2.23 14.02
C THR A 299 21.30 3.68 13.81
N ASP A 300 20.81 4.38 12.79
CA ASP A 300 21.20 5.78 12.52
C ASP A 300 20.68 6.78 13.57
N SER A 301 19.73 6.36 14.42
CA SER A 301 19.21 7.19 15.51
C SER A 301 20.03 7.14 16.81
N LYS A 302 21.12 6.36 16.87
CA LYS A 302 22.00 6.23 18.05
C LYS A 302 23.32 7.00 17.99
N GLU A 303 23.65 7.68 16.89
CA GLU A 303 24.85 8.54 16.78
C GLU A 303 24.51 10.02 16.54
N ALA A 304 23.74 10.62 17.44
CA ALA A 304 23.66 12.07 17.56
C ALA A 304 24.23 12.51 18.92
N GLY A 305 25.52 12.26 19.13
CA GLY A 305 26.18 12.50 20.40
C GLY A 305 27.70 12.44 20.31
N GLY A 306 28.30 13.22 19.43
CA GLY A 306 29.76 13.31 19.30
C GLY A 306 30.19 14.48 18.43
N SER A 307 30.38 15.65 19.05
CA SER A 307 30.98 16.81 18.41
C SER A 307 32.45 16.52 18.07
N SER A 308 32.78 16.51 16.78
CA SER A 308 34.15 16.78 16.31
C SER A 308 34.07 17.67 15.07
N ALA A 309 34.70 18.83 15.20
CA ALA A 309 34.83 19.89 14.20
C ALA A 309 35.43 19.41 12.86
N PRO A 310 35.23 20.14 11.75
CA PRO A 310 35.47 19.64 10.40
C PRO A 310 36.97 19.60 10.08
N PHE A 311 37.45 18.44 9.65
CA PHE A 311 38.74 18.33 8.97
C PHE A 311 38.58 18.73 7.50
N SER A 312 39.16 19.87 7.13
CA SER A 312 39.44 20.24 5.75
C SER A 312 40.23 19.15 5.05
N SER A 313 39.69 18.62 3.96
CA SER A 313 40.46 17.92 2.94
C SER A 313 40.22 18.59 1.58
N THR A 314 41.27 19.23 1.09
CA THR A 314 41.36 19.86 -0.22
C THR A 314 41.26 18.78 -1.31
N PRO A 315 40.37 18.91 -2.31
CA PRO A 315 40.38 18.01 -3.45
C PRO A 315 41.57 18.30 -4.37
N ALA A 316 42.28 17.24 -4.78
CA ALA A 316 43.30 17.29 -5.83
C ALA A 316 42.70 17.70 -7.20
N PRO A 317 43.48 18.35 -8.09
CA PRO A 317 42.96 18.89 -9.34
C PRO A 317 42.62 17.79 -10.35
N MET A 318 41.42 17.90 -10.93
CA MET A 318 40.91 17.07 -12.02
C MET A 318 41.57 17.46 -13.35
N PRO A 319 41.95 16.51 -14.23
CA PRO A 319 42.54 16.85 -15.53
C PRO A 319 41.52 17.48 -16.48
N ALA A 320 41.99 18.43 -17.29
CA ALA A 320 41.19 19.25 -18.20
C ALA A 320 40.47 18.43 -19.29
N PRO A 321 39.24 18.81 -19.69
CA PRO A 321 38.57 18.22 -20.83
C PRO A 321 39.18 18.72 -22.14
N THR A 322 39.47 17.78 -23.03
CA THR A 322 39.87 18.02 -24.42
C THR A 322 38.71 18.61 -25.21
N SER A 323 39.02 19.61 -26.03
CA SER A 323 38.09 20.32 -26.90
C SER A 323 37.47 19.39 -27.96
N VAL A 324 36.17 19.15 -27.85
CA VAL A 324 35.38 18.50 -28.91
C VAL A 324 34.74 19.59 -29.77
N THR A 325 34.98 19.50 -31.07
CA THR A 325 34.47 20.37 -32.14
C THR A 325 32.93 20.35 -32.21
N PRO A 326 32.27 21.46 -32.58
CA PRO A 326 30.80 21.51 -32.59
C PRO A 326 30.22 20.64 -33.72
N PHE A 327 29.32 19.73 -33.34
CA PHE A 327 28.50 18.95 -34.28
C PHE A 327 27.54 19.88 -35.04
N ARG A 328 27.54 19.79 -36.37
CA ARG A 328 26.51 20.37 -37.24
C ARG A 328 25.19 19.60 -37.06
N VAL A 329 24.14 20.30 -36.66
CA VAL A 329 22.76 19.79 -36.72
C VAL A 329 22.31 19.85 -38.18
N LEU A 330 22.00 18.68 -38.75
CA LEU A 330 21.40 18.56 -40.08
C LEU A 330 19.88 18.43 -39.89
N THR A 331 19.14 19.49 -40.21
CA THR A 331 17.68 19.48 -40.18
C THR A 331 17.16 18.76 -41.41
N LEU A 332 16.58 17.57 -41.24
CA LEU A 332 15.93 16.83 -42.32
C LEU A 332 14.43 17.19 -42.36
N THR A 333 14.05 18.10 -43.27
CA THR A 333 12.64 18.42 -43.52
C THR A 333 12.03 17.31 -44.37
N THR A 334 11.16 16.48 -43.79
CA THR A 334 10.39 15.49 -44.56
C THR A 334 9.08 16.13 -45.00
N VAL A 335 8.90 16.32 -46.31
CA VAL A 335 7.64 16.77 -46.91
C VAL A 335 6.77 15.53 -47.14
N ILE A 336 5.66 15.42 -46.42
CA ILE A 336 4.64 14.39 -46.67
C ILE A 336 3.68 14.96 -47.72
N THR A 337 3.69 14.37 -48.92
CA THR A 337 2.68 14.65 -49.95
C THR A 337 1.50 13.72 -49.75
N GLU A 338 0.37 14.25 -49.27
CA GLU A 338 -0.90 13.53 -49.30
C GLU A 338 -1.46 13.52 -50.73
N HIS A 339 -1.67 12.33 -51.29
CA HIS A 339 -2.51 12.15 -52.46
C HIS A 339 -3.92 11.81 -52.00
N ILE A 340 -4.85 12.74 -52.23
CA ILE A 340 -6.29 12.52 -52.08
C ILE A 340 -6.79 11.83 -53.35
N PRO A 341 -7.28 10.57 -53.31
CA PRO A 341 -7.97 9.98 -54.44
C PRO A 341 -9.37 10.60 -54.58
N ALA A 342 -9.66 11.14 -55.77
CA ALA A 342 -10.99 11.62 -56.14
C ALA A 342 -11.99 10.45 -56.20
N GLN A 343 -13.14 10.61 -55.54
CA GLN A 343 -14.26 9.69 -55.71
C GLN A 343 -14.88 9.84 -57.11
N PRO A 344 -15.22 8.75 -57.80
CA PRO A 344 -16.02 8.82 -59.02
C PRO A 344 -17.47 9.16 -58.67
N SER A 345 -18.00 10.18 -59.36
CA SER A 345 -19.40 10.57 -59.36
C SER A 345 -20.28 9.46 -59.96
N SER A 346 -21.22 8.94 -59.17
CA SER A 346 -22.31 8.11 -59.69
C SER A 346 -23.45 8.98 -60.20
N THR A 347 -23.60 9.04 -61.52
CA THR A 347 -24.84 9.43 -62.19
C THR A 347 -25.74 8.21 -62.36
N ALA A 348 -26.91 8.22 -61.73
CA ALA A 348 -28.17 7.63 -62.19
C ALA A 348 -29.32 8.32 -61.44
#